data_AF-A0AAE4K7P4-F1
#
_entry.id   AF-A0AAE4K7P4-F1
#
_cell.length_a   1.000
_cell.length_b   1.000
_cell.length_c   1.000
_cell.angle_alpha   90.00
_cell.angle_beta   90.00
_cell.angle_gamma   90.00
#
_symmetry.space_group_name_H-M   'P 1'
#
loop_
_entity.id
_entity.type
_entity.pdbx_description
1 polymer ?
#
loop_
_entity_poly.entity_id
_entity_poly.type
_entity_poly.pdbx_seq_one_letter_code
_entity_poly.pdbx_strand_id
1 'polypeptide(L)'
;MDSSIATKAHDWLPGWIGKYWEVDHGSPYLKGAGMIRRPDVITVLDPAKPPTQENIKQVVEIKFPPDKITTPQQNAYIEIAGDEKKLVTIGPQDCDCNQPEPEESKVPVEELGIAATALRILYMLVTKRPPPGGVPVPAF
;
A
#
# COMPACT_ATOMS: atom_id res chain seq x y z
N MET A 1 -10.83 1.69 -2.61
CA MET A 1 -12.04 0.85 -2.63
C MET A 1 -12.95 1.32 -1.51
N ASP A 2 -14.26 1.35 -1.70
CA ASP A 2 -15.18 1.54 -0.58
C ASP A 2 -14.89 0.49 0.50
N SER A 3 -14.79 0.88 1.78
CA SER A 3 -14.39 -0.02 2.86
C SER A 3 -15.40 -1.15 3.11
N SER A 4 -16.64 -1.00 2.61
CA SER A 4 -17.70 -2.00 2.74
C SER A 4 -17.89 -2.87 1.49
N ILE A 5 -17.43 -2.42 0.32
CA ILE A 5 -17.57 -3.17 -0.94
C ILE A 5 -16.26 -3.05 -1.74
N ALA A 6 -15.47 -4.13 -1.71
CA ALA A 6 -14.13 -4.18 -2.31
C ALA A 6 -14.10 -3.75 -3.79
N THR A 7 -15.11 -4.07 -4.59
CA THR A 7 -15.12 -3.75 -6.03
C THR A 7 -15.74 -2.39 -6.35
N LYS A 8 -16.33 -1.70 -5.37
CA LYS A 8 -16.99 -0.41 -5.59
C LYS A 8 -15.95 0.71 -5.63
N ALA A 9 -16.00 1.52 -6.68
CA ALA A 9 -15.26 2.78 -6.74
C ALA A 9 -15.74 3.71 -5.61
N HIS A 10 -14.86 4.55 -5.09
CA HIS A 10 -15.27 5.49 -4.06
C HIS A 10 -16.33 6.46 -4.59
N ASP A 11 -17.40 6.65 -3.81
CA ASP A 11 -18.51 7.56 -4.17
C ASP A 11 -18.05 9.02 -4.33
N TRP A 12 -16.94 9.41 -3.69
CA TRP A 12 -16.39 10.76 -3.80
C TRP A 12 -15.61 11.00 -5.10
N LEU A 13 -15.19 9.95 -5.81
CA LEU A 13 -14.31 10.07 -6.98
C LEU A 13 -14.91 10.92 -8.12
N PRO A 14 -16.18 10.75 -8.52
CA PRO A 14 -16.80 11.63 -9.53
C PRO A 14 -16.78 13.10 -9.13
N GLY A 15 -17.01 13.40 -7.85
CA GLY A 15 -16.97 14.77 -7.32
C GLY A 15 -15.56 15.36 -7.34
N TRP A 16 -14.54 14.56 -7.01
CA TRP A 16 -13.14 14.98 -7.11
C TRP A 16 -12.74 15.27 -8.56
N ILE A 17 -13.07 14.38 -9.50
CA ILE A 17 -12.78 14.57 -10.94
C ILE A 17 -13.42 15.87 -11.43
N GLY A 18 -14.71 16.09 -11.12
CA GLY A 18 -15.41 17.31 -11.55
C GLY A 18 -14.82 18.60 -10.95
N LYS A 19 -14.16 18.53 -9.79
CA LYS A 19 -13.61 19.69 -9.10
C LYS A 19 -12.17 20.01 -9.48
N TYR A 20 -11.31 19.01 -9.63
CA TYR A 20 -9.86 19.22 -9.71
C TYR A 20 -9.25 18.84 -11.06
N TRP A 21 -9.87 17.92 -11.82
CA TRP A 21 -9.23 17.33 -13.00
C TRP A 21 -8.77 18.36 -14.03
N GLU A 22 -9.70 19.19 -14.50
CA GLU A 22 -9.45 20.16 -15.56
C GLU A 22 -8.53 21.30 -15.08
N VAL A 23 -8.60 21.63 -13.79
CA VAL A 23 -7.70 22.61 -13.16
C VAL A 23 -6.26 22.09 -13.17
N ASP A 24 -6.06 20.82 -12.84
CA ASP A 24 -4.73 20.22 -12.70
C ASP A 24 -4.12 19.82 -14.06
N HIS A 25 -4.95 19.46 -15.05
CA HIS A 25 -4.51 18.87 -16.32
C HIS A 25 -4.82 19.71 -17.57
N GLY A 26 -5.55 20.82 -17.44
CA GLY A 26 -5.89 21.72 -18.54
C GLY A 26 -6.78 21.11 -19.62
N SER A 27 -7.41 19.96 -19.35
CA SER A 27 -8.29 19.25 -20.29
C SER A 27 -9.39 18.50 -19.55
N PRO A 28 -10.58 18.32 -20.16
CA PRO A 28 -11.68 17.61 -19.51
C PRO A 28 -11.39 16.12 -19.36
N TYR A 29 -11.92 15.51 -18.29
CA TYR A 29 -11.82 14.07 -18.08
C TYR A 29 -12.72 13.32 -19.07
N LEU A 30 -12.12 12.46 -19.88
CA LEU A 30 -12.83 11.60 -20.83
C LEU A 30 -12.96 10.18 -20.26
N LYS A 31 -14.19 9.81 -19.89
CA LYS A 31 -14.48 8.47 -19.37
C LYS A 31 -14.07 7.40 -20.39
N GLY A 32 -13.26 6.44 -19.94
CA GLY A 32 -12.80 5.33 -20.77
C GLY A 32 -11.60 5.65 -21.66
N ALA A 33 -11.09 6.88 -21.66
CA ALA A 33 -9.91 7.26 -22.44
C ALA A 33 -8.58 6.80 -21.80
N GLY A 34 -8.61 6.09 -20.67
CA GLY A 34 -7.39 5.64 -19.97
C GLY A 34 -6.59 6.77 -19.32
N MET A 35 -7.26 7.88 -18.99
CA MET A 35 -6.64 9.05 -18.37
C MET A 35 -6.21 8.83 -16.92
N ILE A 36 -6.82 7.88 -16.22
CA ILE A 36 -6.41 7.44 -14.88
C ILE A 36 -5.78 6.05 -15.00
N ARG A 37 -4.66 5.86 -14.30
CA ARG A 37 -3.95 4.59 -14.20
C ARG A 37 -4.08 4.04 -12.79
N ARG A 38 -4.27 2.74 -12.66
CA ARG A 38 -4.45 2.06 -11.37
C ARG A 38 -3.64 0.76 -11.36
N PRO A 39 -2.36 0.82 -10.96
CA PRO A 39 -1.58 -0.39 -10.68
C PRO A 39 -2.25 -1.24 -9.61
N ASP A 40 -1.97 -2.54 -9.62
CA ASP A 40 -2.54 -3.48 -8.64
C ASP A 40 -1.97 -3.25 -7.24
N VAL A 41 -0.64 -3.14 -7.14
CA VAL A 41 0.05 -2.92 -5.87
C VAL A 41 1.16 -1.89 -6.02
N ILE A 42 1.23 -0.99 -5.03
CA ILE A 42 2.34 -0.07 -4.83
C ILE A 42 2.97 -0.40 -3.49
N THR A 43 4.28 -0.62 -3.47
CA THR A 43 5.05 -0.71 -2.23
C THR A 43 5.92 0.54 -2.09
N VAL A 44 6.01 1.05 -0.87
CA VAL A 44 6.78 2.25 -0.54
C VAL A 44 7.98 1.89 0.35
N LEU A 45 9.00 2.74 0.30
CA LEU A 45 10.18 2.63 1.16
C LEU A 45 9.84 3.03 2.60
N ASP A 46 9.06 4.10 2.76
CA ASP A 46 8.63 4.64 4.04
C ASP A 46 7.09 4.75 4.07
N PRO A 47 6.40 3.96 4.91
CA PRO A 47 4.94 3.96 4.99
C PRO A 47 4.37 5.24 5.61
N ALA A 48 5.19 6.07 6.27
CA ALA A 48 4.75 7.35 6.83
C ALA A 48 4.76 8.50 5.80
N LYS A 49 5.20 8.25 4.56
CA LYS A 49 5.31 9.25 3.49
C LYS A 49 4.36 8.93 2.32
N PRO A 50 3.93 9.95 1.56
CA PRO A 50 3.14 9.72 0.35
C PRO A 50 3.91 8.89 -0.68
N PRO A 51 3.21 8.16 -1.58
CA PRO A 51 3.83 7.34 -2.61
C PRO A 51 4.31 8.18 -3.81
N THR A 52 5.26 9.09 -3.57
CA THR A 52 5.95 9.81 -4.66
C THR A 52 6.98 8.92 -5.34
N GLN A 53 7.47 9.28 -6.53
CA GLN A 53 8.45 8.47 -7.28
C GLN A 53 9.71 8.14 -6.46
N GLU A 54 10.14 9.04 -5.57
CA GLU A 54 11.29 8.85 -4.68
C GLU A 54 10.98 7.86 -3.54
N ASN A 55 9.73 7.78 -3.11
CA ASN A 55 9.29 6.89 -2.03
C ASN A 55 8.72 5.55 -2.54
N ILE A 56 8.36 5.45 -3.82
CA ILE A 56 7.94 4.19 -4.43
C ILE A 56 9.14 3.25 -4.49
N LYS A 57 9.01 2.12 -3.80
CA LYS A 57 9.94 1.00 -3.85
C LYS A 57 9.69 0.16 -5.10
N GLN A 58 8.43 -0.18 -5.35
CA GLN A 58 8.04 -1.06 -6.46
C GLN A 58 6.58 -0.84 -6.85
N VAL A 59 6.31 -0.95 -8.15
CA VAL A 59 4.98 -1.09 -8.74
C VAL A 59 4.83 -2.53 -9.20
N VAL A 60 3.79 -3.23 -8.74
CA VAL A 60 3.53 -4.61 -9.10
C VAL A 60 2.22 -4.69 -9.89
N GLU A 61 2.29 -5.35 -11.04
CA GLU A 61 1.13 -5.74 -11.85
C GLU A 61 0.96 -7.25 -11.79
N ILE A 62 -0.26 -7.72 -11.58
CA ILE A 62 -0.60 -9.14 -11.47
C ILE A 62 -1.34 -9.55 -12.74
N LYS A 63 -0.81 -10.57 -13.43
CA LYS A 63 -1.40 -11.10 -14.66
C LYS A 63 -1.76 -12.57 -14.54
N PHE A 64 -2.96 -12.92 -15.01
CA PHE A 64 -3.44 -14.29 -15.11
C PHE A 64 -3.59 -14.69 -16.58
N PRO A 65 -3.12 -15.87 -17.01
CA PRO A 65 -3.30 -16.31 -18.39
C PRO A 65 -4.78 -16.30 -18.82
N PRO A 66 -5.10 -15.85 -20.05
CA PRO A 66 -4.19 -15.46 -21.12
C PRO A 66 -3.78 -13.98 -21.10
N ASP A 67 -4.17 -13.21 -20.07
CA ASP A 67 -3.89 -11.77 -20.00
C ASP A 67 -2.37 -11.51 -19.88
N LYS A 68 -1.93 -10.42 -20.51
CA LYS A 68 -0.52 -10.01 -20.55
C LYS A 68 -0.44 -8.51 -20.37
N ILE A 69 0.66 -8.05 -19.78
CA ILE A 69 0.93 -6.62 -19.72
C ILE A 69 1.08 -6.08 -21.15
N THR A 70 0.36 -5.01 -21.45
CA THR A 70 0.43 -4.34 -22.75
C THR A 70 1.48 -3.23 -22.70
N THR A 71 2.08 -2.87 -23.84
CA THR A 71 3.05 -1.78 -23.90
C THR A 71 2.52 -0.45 -23.34
N PRO A 72 1.27 -0.03 -23.62
CA PRO A 72 0.73 1.20 -23.01
C PRO A 72 0.60 1.12 -21.49
N GLN A 73 0.26 -0.05 -20.95
CA GLN A 73 0.16 -0.26 -19.50
C GLN A 73 1.55 -0.26 -18.85
N GLN A 74 2.50 -0.98 -19.45
CA GLN A 74 3.89 -1.02 -19.01
C GLN A 74 4.48 0.39 -18.95
N ASN A 75 4.40 1.16 -20.04
CA ASN A 75 4.97 2.51 -20.09
C ASN A 75 4.36 3.44 -19.03
N ALA A 76 3.03 3.39 -18.87
CA ALA A 76 2.35 4.20 -17.87
C ALA A 76 2.79 3.83 -16.44
N TYR A 77 3.08 2.56 -16.16
CA TYR A 77 3.47 2.13 -14.82
C TYR A 77 4.95 2.39 -14.54
N ILE A 78 5.80 2.34 -15.58
CA ILE A 78 7.19 2.81 -15.51
C ILE A 78 7.21 4.30 -15.18
N GLU A 79 6.35 5.11 -15.82
CA GLU A 79 6.22 6.53 -15.53
C GLU A 79 5.79 6.78 -14.08
N ILE A 80 4.78 6.06 -13.57
CA ILE A 80 4.38 6.12 -12.15
C ILE A 80 5.54 5.73 -11.21
N ALA A 81 6.30 4.70 -11.57
CA ALA A 81 7.40 4.19 -10.73
C ALA A 81 8.62 5.14 -10.73
N GLY A 82 8.82 5.89 -11.81
CA GLY A 82 9.99 6.75 -12.05
C GLY A 82 11.24 6.01 -12.53
N ASP A 83 11.21 4.67 -12.60
CA ASP A 83 12.30 3.82 -13.11
C ASP A 83 11.70 2.48 -13.56
N GLU A 84 12.12 1.96 -14.72
CA GLU A 84 11.67 0.67 -15.23
C GLU A 84 12.01 -0.50 -14.30
N LYS A 85 13.12 -0.40 -13.55
CA LYS A 85 13.57 -1.44 -12.62
C LYS A 85 12.64 -1.62 -11.43
N LYS A 86 11.76 -0.65 -11.18
CA LYS A 86 10.77 -0.70 -10.10
C LYS A 86 9.45 -1.33 -10.56
N LEU A 87 9.25 -1.61 -11.85
CA LEU A 87 8.07 -2.32 -12.33
C LEU A 87 8.34 -3.83 -12.32
N VAL A 88 7.46 -4.58 -11.67
CA VAL A 88 7.47 -6.04 -11.70
C VAL A 88 6.11 -6.57 -12.12
N THR A 89 6.12 -7.53 -13.04
CA THR A 89 4.93 -8.28 -13.43
C THR A 89 5.04 -9.67 -12.82
N ILE A 90 4.01 -10.09 -12.08
CA ILE A 90 3.92 -11.43 -11.52
C ILE A 90 2.69 -12.15 -12.06
N GLY A 91 2.74 -13.48 -12.10
CA GLY A 91 1.61 -14.32 -12.43
C GLY A 91 1.62 -15.63 -11.62
N PRO A 92 0.72 -16.59 -11.96
CA PRO A 92 0.63 -17.86 -11.25
C PRO A 92 1.93 -18.65 -11.19
N GLN A 93 2.80 -18.51 -12.19
CA GLN A 93 4.11 -19.15 -12.23
C GLN A 93 5.08 -18.63 -11.16
N ASP A 94 4.83 -17.43 -10.62
CA ASP A 94 5.64 -16.80 -9.57
C ASP A 94 5.06 -17.12 -8.17
N CYS A 95 3.94 -17.86 -8.10
CA CYS A 95 3.36 -18.31 -6.84
C CYS A 95 4.17 -19.49 -6.28
N ASP A 96 4.55 -19.40 -5.01
CA ASP A 96 5.11 -20.52 -4.25
C ASP A 96 4.03 -21.45 -3.70
N CYS A 97 2.99 -21.69 -4.50
CA CYS A 97 1.75 -22.39 -4.13
C CYS A 97 1.97 -23.86 -3.68
N ASN A 98 3.20 -24.38 -3.80
CA ASN A 98 3.59 -25.71 -3.35
C ASN A 98 4.27 -25.72 -1.98
N GLN A 99 4.53 -24.55 -1.39
CA GLN A 99 5.00 -24.44 -0.01
C GLN A 99 3.81 -24.43 0.96
N PRO A 100 3.92 -25.12 2.10
CA PRO A 100 2.95 -24.96 3.17
C PRO A 100 2.92 -23.49 3.58
N GLU A 101 1.72 -22.93 3.78
CA GLU A 101 1.58 -21.58 4.30
C GLU A 101 2.40 -21.46 5.59
N PRO A 102 3.20 -20.39 5.75
CA PRO A 102 3.88 -20.16 7.01
C PRO A 102 2.82 -20.11 8.11
N GLU A 103 3.05 -20.81 9.23
CA GLU A 103 2.16 -20.68 10.39
C GLU A 103 2.00 -19.19 10.69
N GLU A 104 0.75 -18.73 10.79
CA GLU A 104 0.46 -17.37 11.26
C GLU A 104 1.31 -17.11 12.50
N SER A 105 1.98 -15.95 12.54
CA SER A 105 2.85 -15.63 13.67
C SER A 105 2.01 -15.67 14.94
N LYS A 106 2.16 -16.75 15.73
CA LYS A 106 1.49 -16.96 17.02
C LYS A 106 2.02 -16.01 18.10
N VAL A 107 2.55 -14.84 17.73
CA VAL A 107 2.94 -13.84 18.72
C VAL A 107 1.63 -13.28 19.25
N PRO A 108 1.18 -13.66 20.45
CA PRO A 108 -0.08 -13.19 20.95
C PRO A 108 0.12 -11.70 21.21
N VAL A 109 -0.66 -10.87 20.52
CA VAL A 109 -0.64 -9.40 20.72
C VAL A 109 -0.84 -9.07 22.21
N GLU A 110 -1.56 -9.94 22.92
CA GLU A 110 -1.77 -9.93 24.37
C GLU A 110 -0.47 -10.09 25.18
N GLU A 111 0.41 -11.02 24.79
CA GLU A 111 1.70 -11.22 25.48
C GLU A 111 2.64 -10.02 25.30
N LEU A 112 2.65 -9.43 24.11
CA LEU A 112 3.39 -8.18 23.85
C LEU A 112 2.88 -7.02 24.72
N GLY A 113 1.56 -6.93 24.89
CA GLY A 113 0.93 -5.96 25.79
C GLY A 113 1.32 -6.16 27.25
N ILE A 114 1.30 -7.41 27.75
CA ILE A 114 1.69 -7.74 29.12
C ILE A 114 3.19 -7.43 29.35
N ALA A 115 4.06 -7.84 28.43
CA ALA A 115 5.49 -7.59 28.51
C ALA A 115 5.80 -6.08 28.52
N ALA A 116 5.15 -5.31 27.64
CA ALA A 116 5.29 -3.85 27.62
C ALA A 116 4.81 -3.20 28.93
N THR A 117 3.73 -3.72 29.51
CA THR A 117 3.18 -3.22 30.79
C THR A 117 4.12 -3.52 31.95
N ALA A 118 4.65 -4.75 32.03
CA ALA A 118 5.62 -5.15 33.06
C ALA A 118 6.91 -4.32 32.97
N LEU A 119 7.43 -4.11 31.75
CA LEU A 119 8.62 -3.28 31.53
C LEU A 119 8.40 -1.83 31.98
N ARG A 120 7.20 -1.30 31.73
CA ARG A 120 6.78 0.04 32.16
C ARG A 120 6.74 0.17 33.68
N ILE A 121 6.20 -0.83 34.37
CA ILE A 121 6.16 -0.88 35.84
C ILE A 121 7.59 -0.96 36.40
N LEU A 122 8.43 -1.84 35.85
CA LEU A 122 9.82 -1.98 36.27
C LEU A 122 10.60 -0.67 36.09
N TYR A 123 10.43 0.00 34.95
CA TYR A 123 11.03 1.30 34.71
C TYR A 123 10.61 2.34 35.77
N MET A 124 9.32 2.40 36.12
CA MET A 124 8.82 3.31 37.15
C MET A 124 9.41 2.98 38.54
N LEU A 125 9.58 1.69 38.87
CA LEU A 125 10.18 1.28 40.14
C LEU A 125 11.67 1.62 40.23
N VAL A 126 12.43 1.42 39.14
CA VAL A 126 13.88 1.69 39.10
C VAL A 126 14.17 3.18 39.05
N THR A 127 13.43 3.93 38.24
CA THR A 127 13.75 5.35 37.96
C THR A 127 12.97 6.32 38.84
N LYS A 128 11.89 5.88 39.49
CA LYS A 128 10.91 6.72 40.20
C LYS A 128 10.36 7.86 39.32
N ARG A 129 10.37 7.68 38.00
CA ARG A 129 9.91 8.65 37.01
C ARG A 129 8.87 8.01 36.10
N PRO A 130 7.91 8.81 35.58
CA PRO A 130 7.03 8.33 34.53
C PRO A 130 7.87 7.90 33.31
N PRO A 131 7.46 6.83 32.61
CA PRO A 131 8.13 6.37 31.41
C PRO A 131 8.05 7.45 30.31
N PRO A 132 9.12 7.66 29.52
CA PRO A 132 9.11 8.61 28.42
C PRO A 132 7.98 8.23 27.44
N GLY A 133 7.14 9.21 27.10
CA GLY A 133 5.93 9.02 26.32
C GLY A 133 6.22 8.59 24.88
N GLY A 134 5.46 7.59 24.42
CA GLY A 134 5.50 7.08 23.05
C GLY A 134 5.15 5.60 23.03
N VAL A 135 3.86 5.27 23.10
CA VAL A 135 3.43 3.92 22.71
C VAL A 135 3.46 3.92 21.19
N PRO A 136 4.20 3.02 20.50
CA PRO A 136 3.93 2.78 19.10
C PRO A 136 2.52 2.24 19.04
N VAL A 137 1.58 3.07 18.57
CA VAL A 137 0.24 2.60 18.27
C VAL A 137 0.42 1.57 17.16
N PRO A 138 -0.03 0.31 17.32
CA PRO A 138 -0.07 -0.60 16.18
C PRO A 138 -0.94 0.07 15.13
N ALA A 139 -0.33 0.36 13.98
CA ALA A 139 -1.06 0.83 12.82
C ALA A 139 -1.95 -0.32 12.34
N PHE A 140 -3.26 -0.15 12.50
CA PHE A 140 -4.29 -0.92 11.82
C PHE A 140 -5.01 0.02 10.86
#